data_AF-A0A258BFR1-F1
#
_entry.id   AF-A0A258BFR1-F1
#
_cell.length_a   1.000
_cell.length_b   1.000
_cell.length_c   1.000
_cell.angle_alpha   90.00
_cell.angle_beta   90.00
_cell.angle_gamma   90.00
#
_symmetry.space_group_name_H-M   'P 1'
#
loop_
_entity.id
_entity.type
_entity.pdbx_description
1 polymer ?
#
loop_
_entity_poly.entity_id
_entity_poly.type
_entity_poly.pdbx_seq_one_letter_code
_entity_poly.pdbx_strand_id
1 'polypeptide(L)'
;RASHAAQVQSRVKKLDKIERVEAPRRRQSIQFEFRSPPRSGDDVLNLQNVHKSYGSHTIYAGLDFKVRRKERWCVLGANGAGKSTLLKLVAGDTKPDEGTVTVGASVKMGYFAQHSMDLLDGEETIFESLDGSFPQAGQGALRTLAGCFGFSGDDVEKPCRVLSGGEKARLVMAKMLFDPPNLLVLDEPTNHLDMATKEMLVAALADFEGTMLFVSHDRHFLGALSNRVLELTPDGIHQYGGGYTEYVARTGQEAPGLHPGG
;
A
#
# COMPACT_ATOMS: atom_id res chain seq x y z
N ARG A 1 18.48 -65.12 23.28
CA ARG A 1 18.31 -64.19 22.13
C ARG A 1 16.90 -63.59 22.12
N ALA A 2 16.54 -62.80 23.15
CA ALA A 2 15.16 -62.29 23.33
C ALA A 2 15.09 -60.80 23.73
N SER A 3 16.18 -60.03 23.59
CA SER A 3 16.21 -58.61 23.98
C SER A 3 16.04 -57.62 22.81
N HIS A 4 16.29 -58.04 21.56
CA HIS A 4 16.19 -57.17 20.39
C HIS A 4 14.75 -56.94 19.90
N ALA A 5 13.87 -57.93 20.04
CA ALA A 5 12.48 -57.83 19.56
C ALA A 5 11.65 -56.82 20.37
N ALA A 6 11.83 -56.78 21.69
CA ALA A 6 11.13 -55.85 22.57
C ALA A 6 11.61 -54.39 22.39
N GLN A 7 12.89 -54.17 22.09
CA GLN A 7 13.45 -52.85 21.81
C GLN A 7 12.97 -52.25 20.48
N VAL A 8 12.76 -53.09 19.46
CA VAL A 8 12.21 -52.66 18.16
C VAL A 8 10.73 -52.25 18.34
N GLN A 9 9.93 -53.03 19.09
CA GLN A 9 8.53 -52.66 19.32
C GLN A 9 8.36 -51.39 20.18
N SER A 10 9.27 -51.13 21.13
CA SER A 10 9.29 -49.89 21.91
C SER A 10 9.59 -48.64 21.07
N ARG A 11 10.47 -48.76 20.06
CA ARG A 11 10.78 -47.68 19.10
C ARG A 11 9.64 -47.42 18.12
N VAL A 12 8.96 -48.47 17.64
CA VAL A 12 7.79 -48.34 16.76
C VAL A 12 6.63 -47.63 17.49
N LYS A 13 6.35 -47.98 18.75
CA LYS A 13 5.28 -47.35 19.54
C LYS A 13 5.53 -45.88 19.90
N LYS A 14 6.80 -45.41 19.91
CA LYS A 14 7.13 -44.00 20.13
C LYS A 14 7.04 -43.15 18.86
N LEU A 15 7.08 -43.77 17.68
CA LEU A 15 6.89 -43.08 16.40
C LEU A 15 5.41 -42.77 16.11
N ASP A 16 4.47 -43.54 16.69
CA ASP A 16 3.02 -43.33 16.56
C ASP A 16 2.47 -42.21 17.47
N LYS A 17 3.31 -41.54 18.26
CA LYS A 17 2.92 -40.46 19.19
C LYS A 17 3.42 -39.08 18.78
N ILE A 18 3.72 -38.90 17.50
CA ILE A 18 3.92 -37.58 16.92
C ILE A 18 2.52 -37.07 16.59
N GLU A 19 2.03 -36.09 17.36
CA GLU A 19 0.87 -35.30 16.97
C GLU A 19 1.11 -34.85 15.53
N ARG A 20 0.25 -35.31 14.62
CA ARG A 20 0.24 -34.84 13.25
C ARG A 20 -0.06 -33.35 13.32
N VAL A 21 0.99 -32.53 13.27
CA VAL A 21 0.86 -31.13 12.90
C VAL A 21 0.18 -31.17 11.53
N GLU A 22 -1.10 -30.81 11.49
CA GLU A 22 -1.80 -30.65 10.22
C GLU A 22 -0.94 -29.70 9.38
N ALA A 23 -0.49 -30.18 8.23
CA ALA A 23 0.20 -29.33 7.29
C ALA A 23 -0.67 -28.08 7.09
N PRO A 24 -0.13 -26.86 7.23
CA PRO A 24 -0.93 -25.65 7.10
C PRO A 24 -1.67 -25.75 5.77
N ARG A 25 -3.02 -25.62 5.81
CA ARG A 25 -3.86 -25.71 4.63
C ARG A 25 -3.20 -24.87 3.54
N ARG A 26 -2.81 -25.51 2.42
CA ARG A 26 -2.33 -24.80 1.24
C ARG A 26 -3.36 -23.70 0.96
N ARG A 27 -3.00 -22.43 1.22
CA ARG A 27 -3.80 -21.30 0.77
C ARG A 27 -3.94 -21.50 -0.73
N GLN A 28 -5.11 -21.91 -1.19
CA GLN A 28 -5.44 -21.86 -2.60
C GLN A 28 -5.29 -20.39 -2.95
N SER A 29 -4.23 -20.04 -3.67
CA SER A 29 -4.02 -18.69 -4.16
C SER A 29 -5.05 -18.49 -5.27
N ILE A 30 -6.28 -18.12 -4.89
CA ILE A 30 -7.23 -17.59 -5.84
C ILE A 30 -6.58 -16.29 -6.33
N GLN A 31 -6.09 -16.30 -7.57
CA GLN A 31 -5.60 -15.09 -8.21
C GLN A 31 -6.84 -14.28 -8.60
N PHE A 32 -7.11 -13.22 -7.85
CA PHE A 32 -8.10 -12.24 -8.25
C PHE A 32 -7.49 -11.41 -9.38
N GLU A 33 -8.07 -11.49 -10.58
CA GLU A 33 -7.71 -10.58 -11.66
C GLU A 33 -8.26 -9.19 -11.34
N PHE A 34 -7.39 -8.30 -10.85
CA PHE A 34 -7.75 -6.91 -10.65
C PHE A 34 -8.03 -6.25 -11.99
N ARG A 35 -9.07 -5.42 -12.03
CA ARG A 35 -9.42 -4.68 -13.24
C ARG A 35 -8.29 -3.70 -13.58
N SER A 36 -8.06 -3.45 -14.87
CA SER A 36 -7.21 -2.33 -15.25
C SER A 36 -7.92 -1.01 -14.91
N PRO A 37 -7.22 -0.02 -14.35
CA PRO A 37 -7.81 1.28 -14.07
C PRO A 37 -8.25 1.96 -15.38
N PRO A 38 -9.31 2.79 -15.34
CA PRO A 38 -9.76 3.52 -16.52
C PRO A 38 -8.67 4.49 -16.99
N ARG A 39 -8.55 4.67 -18.31
CA ARG A 39 -7.53 5.56 -18.87
C ARG A 39 -7.75 7.02 -18.45
N SER A 40 -6.73 7.63 -17.85
CA SER A 40 -6.65 9.08 -17.62
C SER A 40 -6.03 9.83 -18.81
N GLY A 41 -6.09 11.16 -18.76
CA GLY A 41 -5.24 12.03 -19.59
C GLY A 41 -3.74 11.80 -19.36
N ASP A 42 -2.90 12.30 -20.26
CA ASP A 42 -1.45 12.09 -20.17
C ASP A 42 -0.82 12.91 -19.04
N ASP A 43 -1.33 14.12 -18.83
CA ASP A 43 -1.02 14.96 -17.68
C ASP A 43 -1.98 14.59 -16.54
N VAL A 44 -1.46 13.98 -15.48
CA VAL A 44 -2.28 13.46 -14.36
C VAL A 44 -2.33 14.44 -13.20
N LEU A 45 -1.23 15.09 -12.89
CA LEU A 45 -1.12 16.06 -11.81
C LEU A 45 -0.15 17.18 -12.21
N ASN A 46 -0.49 18.41 -11.85
CA ASN A 46 0.33 19.58 -12.13
C ASN A 46 0.27 20.57 -10.95
N LEU A 47 1.39 20.73 -10.26
CA LEU A 47 1.63 21.76 -9.26
C LEU A 47 2.44 22.86 -9.95
N GLN A 48 1.92 24.09 -9.92
CA GLN A 48 2.57 25.26 -10.52
C GLN A 48 2.79 26.34 -9.49
N ASN A 49 4.06 26.74 -9.31
CA ASN A 49 4.51 27.76 -8.38
C ASN A 49 3.84 27.62 -7.00
N VAL A 50 3.79 26.41 -6.45
CA VAL A 50 3.06 26.14 -5.20
C VAL A 50 3.87 26.65 -4.00
N HIS A 51 3.24 27.50 -3.19
CA HIS A 51 3.77 27.92 -1.90
C HIS A 51 2.92 27.31 -0.78
N LYS A 52 3.57 26.83 0.27
CA LYS A 52 2.88 26.32 1.45
C LYS A 52 3.69 26.55 2.72
N SER A 53 3.05 27.11 3.73
CA SER A 53 3.63 27.38 5.05
C SER A 53 2.67 26.99 6.17
N TYR A 54 3.25 26.60 7.31
CA TYR A 54 2.53 26.42 8.57
C TYR A 54 3.14 27.33 9.63
N GLY A 55 2.46 28.43 9.94
CA GLY A 55 3.01 29.47 10.80
C GLY A 55 4.27 30.08 10.18
N SER A 56 5.40 30.06 10.90
CA SER A 56 6.70 30.53 10.40
C SER A 56 7.47 29.48 9.58
N HIS A 57 7.01 28.24 9.54
CA HIS A 57 7.70 27.17 8.83
C HIS A 57 7.23 27.11 7.37
N THR A 58 8.12 27.49 6.44
CA THR A 58 7.87 27.32 5.00
C THR A 58 8.15 25.87 4.61
N ILE A 59 7.19 25.23 3.95
CA ILE A 59 7.33 23.87 3.40
C ILE A 59 7.71 23.95 1.92
N TYR A 60 6.98 24.76 1.15
CA TYR A 60 7.24 24.99 -0.27
C TYR A 60 7.28 26.48 -0.57
N ALA A 61 8.26 26.88 -1.38
CA ALA A 61 8.45 28.25 -1.85
C ALA A 61 8.60 28.26 -3.38
N GLY A 62 7.53 27.96 -4.10
CA GLY A 62 7.52 27.91 -5.57
C GLY A 62 7.79 26.51 -6.13
N LEU A 63 7.08 25.49 -5.63
CA LEU A 63 7.16 24.12 -6.13
C LEU A 63 6.46 23.97 -7.49
N ASP A 64 7.24 23.61 -8.51
CA ASP A 64 6.75 23.09 -9.78
C ASP A 64 6.95 21.57 -9.85
N PHE A 65 5.85 20.83 -9.99
CA PHE A 65 5.90 19.37 -10.06
C PHE A 65 4.80 18.82 -10.96
N LYS A 66 5.18 17.96 -11.90
CA LYS A 66 4.25 17.39 -12.87
C LYS A 66 4.37 15.88 -12.87
N VAL A 67 3.23 15.21 -12.80
CA VAL A 67 3.13 13.75 -12.90
C VAL A 67 2.37 13.39 -14.16
N ARG A 68 2.97 12.52 -14.97
CA ARG A 68 2.35 11.95 -16.16
C ARG A 68 1.81 10.57 -15.91
N ARG A 69 0.91 10.15 -16.80
CA ARG A 69 0.29 8.82 -16.75
C ARG A 69 1.35 7.72 -16.77
N LYS A 70 1.14 6.69 -15.93
CA LYS A 70 2.05 5.54 -15.69
C LYS A 70 3.36 5.88 -14.98
N GLU A 71 3.56 7.13 -14.56
CA GLU A 71 4.67 7.43 -13.65
C GLU A 71 4.31 6.96 -12.23
N ARG A 72 5.31 6.40 -11.55
CA ARG A 72 5.23 5.88 -10.19
C ARG A 72 6.31 6.58 -9.37
N TRP A 73 5.94 7.72 -8.81
CA TRP A 73 6.82 8.60 -8.04
C TRP A 73 6.88 8.16 -6.59
N CYS A 74 8.08 7.83 -6.10
CA CYS A 74 8.31 7.82 -4.66
C CYS A 74 8.84 9.19 -4.21
N VAL A 75 8.33 9.68 -3.08
CA VAL A 75 8.74 10.96 -2.48
C VAL A 75 9.64 10.68 -1.30
N LEU A 76 10.89 11.13 -1.38
CA LEU A 76 11.92 10.96 -0.36
C LEU A 76 12.23 12.29 0.32
N GLY A 77 12.79 12.22 1.52
CA GLY A 77 13.21 13.40 2.27
C GLY A 77 13.19 13.15 3.77
N ALA A 78 13.88 13.99 4.53
CA ALA A 78 13.92 13.90 5.99
C ALA A 78 12.51 14.05 6.63
N ASN A 79 12.40 13.72 7.91
CA ASN A 79 11.18 14.03 8.66
C ASN A 79 10.98 15.54 8.73
N GLY A 80 9.77 16.00 8.44
CA GLY A 80 9.46 17.43 8.31
C GLY A 80 9.76 18.05 6.95
N ALA A 81 10.35 17.31 5.99
CA ALA A 81 10.66 17.84 4.64
C ALA A 81 9.42 18.12 3.77
N GLY A 82 8.21 17.87 4.25
CA GLY A 82 6.96 18.17 3.54
C GLY A 82 6.32 17.00 2.80
N LYS A 83 6.84 15.76 2.88
CA LYS A 83 6.29 14.58 2.18
C LYS A 83 4.77 14.44 2.29
N SER A 84 4.24 14.33 3.51
CA SER A 84 2.78 14.24 3.73
C SER A 84 2.04 15.53 3.35
N THR A 85 2.70 16.70 3.39
CA THR A 85 2.12 17.96 2.91
C THR A 85 1.90 17.92 1.40
N LEU A 86 2.86 17.41 0.62
CA LEU A 86 2.68 17.18 -0.82
C LEU A 86 1.49 16.27 -1.08
N LEU A 87 1.41 15.13 -0.38
CA LEU A 87 0.34 14.17 -0.58
C LEU A 87 -1.04 14.79 -0.23
N LYS A 88 -1.13 15.57 0.86
CA LYS A 88 -2.35 16.32 1.23
C LYS A 88 -2.73 17.41 0.23
N LEU A 89 -1.76 18.10 -0.37
CA LEU A 89 -2.00 19.08 -1.43
C LEU A 89 -2.61 18.41 -2.67
N VAL A 90 -2.08 17.23 -3.04
CA VAL A 90 -2.58 16.42 -4.16
C VAL A 90 -3.96 15.84 -3.85
N ALA A 91 -4.17 15.35 -2.63
CA ALA A 91 -5.44 14.81 -2.17
C ALA A 91 -6.55 15.89 -2.09
N GLY A 92 -6.18 17.17 -2.00
CA GLY A 92 -7.10 18.28 -1.78
C GLY A 92 -7.45 18.53 -0.31
N ASP A 93 -6.88 17.75 0.61
CA ASP A 93 -7.06 17.90 2.06
C ASP A 93 -6.46 19.21 2.59
N THR A 94 -5.49 19.77 1.88
CA THR A 94 -4.95 21.10 2.17
C THR A 94 -4.79 21.90 0.88
N LYS A 95 -4.95 23.23 0.97
CA LYS A 95 -4.80 24.15 -0.16
C LYS A 95 -3.41 24.76 -0.16
N PRO A 96 -2.84 25.07 -1.35
CA PRO A 96 -1.66 25.91 -1.43
C PRO A 96 -2.01 27.32 -0.92
N ASP A 97 -1.00 28.02 -0.39
CA ASP A 97 -1.15 29.42 0.02
C ASP A 97 -1.02 30.34 -1.20
N GLU A 98 -0.14 29.98 -2.15
CA GLU A 98 -0.04 30.58 -3.48
C GLU A 98 0.24 29.49 -4.54
N GLY A 99 -0.03 29.79 -5.81
CA GLY A 99 0.09 28.84 -6.92
C GLY A 99 -1.13 27.93 -7.06
N THR A 100 -0.99 26.86 -7.85
CA THR A 100 -2.11 25.98 -8.18
C THR A 100 -1.74 24.50 -8.16
N VAL A 101 -2.66 23.67 -7.66
CA VAL A 101 -2.64 22.21 -7.80
C VAL A 101 -3.79 21.81 -8.73
N THR A 102 -3.48 21.21 -9.87
CA THR A 102 -4.47 20.80 -10.87
C THR A 102 -4.40 19.30 -11.10
N VAL A 103 -5.55 18.64 -10.98
CA VAL A 103 -5.76 17.24 -11.32
C VAL A 103 -6.21 17.14 -12.78
N GLY A 104 -5.60 16.21 -13.52
CA GLY A 104 -5.81 16.04 -14.95
C GLY A 104 -7.19 15.52 -15.36
N ALA A 105 -7.48 15.56 -16.65
CA ALA A 105 -8.74 15.08 -17.21
C ALA A 105 -8.94 13.57 -16.96
N SER A 106 -10.16 13.20 -16.57
CA SER A 106 -10.56 11.81 -16.31
C SER A 106 -9.71 11.10 -15.26
N VAL A 107 -9.07 11.85 -14.36
CA VAL A 107 -8.36 11.27 -13.21
C VAL A 107 -9.36 10.91 -12.12
N LYS A 108 -9.40 9.63 -11.78
CA LYS A 108 -10.04 9.09 -10.58
C LYS A 108 -8.93 8.80 -9.59
N MET A 109 -8.83 9.62 -8.54
CA MET A 109 -7.80 9.48 -7.52
C MET A 109 -8.31 8.59 -6.37
N GLY A 110 -7.45 7.68 -5.92
CA GLY A 110 -7.59 7.01 -4.63
C GLY A 110 -6.48 7.46 -3.69
N TYR A 111 -6.85 7.89 -2.49
CA TYR A 111 -5.91 8.29 -1.46
C TYR A 111 -5.93 7.28 -0.32
N PHE A 112 -4.79 6.64 -0.10
CA PHE A 112 -4.55 5.74 1.02
C PHE A 112 -3.71 6.49 2.06
N ALA A 113 -4.38 6.91 3.13
CA ALA A 113 -3.73 7.49 4.30
C ALA A 113 -4.20 6.74 5.54
N GLN A 114 -3.51 6.97 6.67
CA GLN A 114 -3.87 6.39 7.95
C GLN A 114 -5.35 6.67 8.31
N HIS A 115 -5.87 7.85 7.98
CA HIS A 115 -7.28 8.21 8.19
C HIS A 115 -8.28 7.37 7.41
N SER A 116 -7.88 6.75 6.30
CA SER A 116 -8.76 5.85 5.54
C SER A 116 -9.13 4.60 6.35
N MET A 117 -8.33 4.23 7.36
CA MET A 117 -8.63 3.13 8.29
C MET A 117 -9.64 3.54 9.37
N ASP A 118 -9.68 4.83 9.74
CA ASP A 118 -10.63 5.37 10.73
C ASP A 118 -12.08 5.30 10.20
N LEU A 119 -12.25 5.30 8.87
CA LEU A 119 -13.56 5.13 8.22
C LEU A 119 -14.15 3.72 8.40
N LEU A 120 -13.36 2.75 8.89
CA LEU A 120 -13.78 1.37 9.13
C LEU A 120 -14.17 1.11 10.60
N ASP A 121 -14.51 2.15 11.36
CA ASP A 121 -14.94 2.03 12.77
C ASP A 121 -16.43 1.69 12.96
N GLY A 122 -17.13 1.35 11.88
CA GLY A 122 -18.53 0.95 11.92
C GLY A 122 -18.78 -0.46 12.49
N GLU A 123 -20.05 -0.72 12.80
CA GLU A 123 -20.55 -2.06 13.19
C GLU A 123 -20.69 -3.02 12.00
N GLU A 124 -20.61 -2.51 10.76
CA GLU A 124 -20.72 -3.33 9.54
C GLU A 124 -19.64 -4.43 9.51
N THR A 125 -20.01 -5.61 9.04
CA THR A 125 -19.04 -6.69 8.82
C THR A 125 -18.12 -6.38 7.64
N ILE A 126 -17.00 -7.08 7.52
CA ILE A 126 -16.12 -6.99 6.34
C ILE A 126 -16.92 -7.18 5.05
N PHE A 127 -17.82 -8.17 5.04
CA PHE A 127 -18.64 -8.47 3.89
C PHE A 127 -19.66 -7.37 3.59
N GLU A 128 -20.38 -6.87 4.60
CA GLU A 128 -21.32 -5.76 4.45
C GLU A 128 -20.61 -4.50 3.94
N SER A 129 -19.40 -4.23 4.43
CA SER A 129 -18.58 -3.11 4.00
C SER A 129 -18.17 -3.22 2.52
N LEU A 130 -17.87 -4.44 2.03
CA LEU A 130 -17.59 -4.71 0.62
C LEU A 130 -18.86 -4.62 -0.24
N ASP A 131 -19.96 -5.21 0.20
CA ASP A 131 -21.26 -5.22 -0.49
C ASP A 131 -21.82 -3.81 -0.62
N GLY A 132 -21.77 -3.01 0.45
CA GLY A 132 -22.17 -1.60 0.44
C GLY A 132 -21.31 -0.73 -0.47
N SER A 133 -20.01 -1.05 -0.61
CA SER A 133 -19.12 -0.34 -1.53
C SER A 133 -19.37 -0.73 -2.99
N PHE A 134 -19.81 -1.98 -3.23
CA PHE A 134 -20.00 -2.54 -4.57
C PHE A 134 -21.33 -3.31 -4.69
N PRO A 135 -22.49 -2.64 -4.57
CA PRO A 135 -23.79 -3.31 -4.51
C PRO A 135 -24.20 -4.02 -5.80
N GLN A 136 -23.47 -3.78 -6.90
CA GLN A 136 -23.67 -4.44 -8.20
C GLN A 136 -22.74 -5.65 -8.39
N ALA A 137 -21.83 -5.91 -7.44
CA ALA A 137 -20.96 -7.07 -7.48
C ALA A 137 -21.71 -8.31 -6.99
N GLY A 138 -21.43 -9.46 -7.62
CA GLY A 138 -21.96 -10.73 -7.14
C GLY A 138 -21.30 -11.15 -5.82
N GLN A 139 -22.08 -11.70 -4.89
CA GLN A 139 -21.58 -12.09 -3.57
C GLN A 139 -20.39 -13.06 -3.60
N GLY A 140 -20.35 -13.97 -4.58
CA GLY A 140 -19.21 -14.87 -4.78
C GLY A 140 -17.91 -14.13 -5.13
N ALA A 141 -17.98 -13.05 -5.90
CA ALA A 141 -16.82 -12.22 -6.24
C ALA A 141 -16.32 -11.45 -5.03
N LEU A 142 -17.21 -10.91 -4.20
CA LEU A 142 -16.85 -10.20 -2.96
C LEU A 142 -16.21 -11.13 -1.93
N ARG A 143 -16.73 -12.36 -1.75
CA ARG A 143 -16.09 -13.38 -0.88
C ARG A 143 -14.74 -13.82 -1.43
N THR A 144 -14.61 -13.93 -2.75
CA THR A 144 -13.32 -14.24 -3.38
C THR A 144 -12.31 -13.13 -3.14
N LEU A 145 -12.70 -11.87 -3.35
CA LEU A 145 -11.88 -10.70 -3.05
C LEU A 145 -11.45 -10.69 -1.57
N ALA A 146 -12.39 -10.86 -0.64
CA ALA A 146 -12.09 -10.92 0.79
C ALA A 146 -11.07 -12.03 1.10
N GLY A 147 -11.24 -13.22 0.51
CA GLY A 147 -10.30 -14.34 0.63
C GLY A 147 -8.90 -14.02 0.10
N CYS A 148 -8.78 -13.32 -1.03
CA CYS A 148 -7.49 -12.88 -1.58
C CYS A 148 -6.76 -11.92 -0.65
N PHE A 149 -7.51 -11.09 0.07
CA PHE A 149 -6.99 -10.21 1.11
C PHE A 149 -6.93 -10.89 2.48
N GLY A 150 -7.03 -12.21 2.55
CA GLY A 150 -6.81 -13.00 3.77
C GLY A 150 -7.94 -12.93 4.79
N PHE A 151 -9.16 -12.63 4.35
CA PHE A 151 -10.39 -12.78 5.14
C PHE A 151 -11.13 -14.03 4.65
N SER A 152 -11.06 -15.12 5.40
CA SER A 152 -11.60 -16.42 4.96
C SER A 152 -12.60 -17.00 5.94
N GLY A 153 -13.53 -17.82 5.46
CA GLY A 153 -14.55 -18.44 6.31
C GLY A 153 -15.36 -17.39 7.07
N ASP A 154 -15.39 -17.52 8.39
CA ASP A 154 -16.17 -16.64 9.28
C ASP A 154 -15.54 -15.25 9.46
N ASP A 155 -14.28 -15.04 9.03
CA ASP A 155 -13.61 -13.74 9.14
C ASP A 155 -14.40 -12.63 8.43
N VAL A 156 -15.11 -12.96 7.34
CA VAL A 156 -15.85 -11.96 6.56
C VAL A 156 -17.08 -11.43 7.30
N GLU A 157 -17.54 -12.13 8.34
CA GLU A 157 -18.64 -11.70 9.21
C GLU A 157 -18.12 -10.90 10.43
N LYS A 158 -16.81 -10.72 10.56
CA LYS A 158 -16.20 -9.93 11.64
C LYS A 158 -16.54 -8.44 11.45
N PRO A 159 -17.03 -7.73 12.50
CA PRO A 159 -17.28 -6.29 12.45
C PRO A 159 -16.01 -5.48 12.18
N CYS A 160 -16.11 -4.43 11.36
CA CYS A 160 -14.97 -3.60 10.96
C CYS A 160 -14.29 -2.91 12.15
N ARG A 161 -15.05 -2.49 13.17
CA ARG A 161 -14.51 -1.88 14.39
C ARG A 161 -13.55 -2.75 15.21
N VAL A 162 -13.63 -4.08 15.08
CA VAL A 162 -12.75 -5.02 15.82
C VAL A 162 -11.53 -5.45 15.00
N LEU A 163 -11.38 -4.92 13.79
CA LEU A 163 -10.21 -5.17 12.94
C LEU A 163 -8.97 -4.46 13.50
N SER A 164 -7.86 -5.17 13.52
CA SER A 164 -6.53 -4.59 13.69
C SER A 164 -6.21 -3.60 12.56
N GLY A 165 -5.23 -2.71 12.78
CA GLY A 165 -4.78 -1.77 11.74
C GLY A 165 -4.39 -2.48 10.43
N GLY A 166 -3.68 -3.61 10.52
CA GLY A 166 -3.31 -4.41 9.35
C GLY A 166 -4.51 -5.06 8.64
N GLU A 167 -5.53 -5.51 9.37
CA GLU A 167 -6.80 -5.97 8.77
C GLU A 167 -7.55 -4.83 8.09
N LYS A 168 -7.68 -3.67 8.73
CA LYS A 168 -8.32 -2.49 8.13
C LYS A 168 -7.62 -2.09 6.83
N ALA A 169 -6.29 -2.06 6.85
CA ALA A 169 -5.49 -1.78 5.67
C ALA A 169 -5.79 -2.78 4.53
N ARG A 170 -5.84 -4.10 4.82
CA ARG A 170 -6.21 -5.13 3.83
C ARG A 170 -7.60 -4.90 3.24
N LEU A 171 -8.58 -4.51 4.06
CA LEU A 171 -9.95 -4.23 3.57
C LEU A 171 -10.00 -2.99 2.68
N VAL A 172 -9.31 -1.90 3.06
CA VAL A 172 -9.23 -0.70 2.22
C VAL A 172 -8.56 -1.02 0.89
N MET A 173 -7.46 -1.80 0.90
CA MET A 173 -6.80 -2.25 -0.33
C MET A 173 -7.73 -3.11 -1.19
N ALA A 174 -8.48 -4.03 -0.58
CA ALA A 174 -9.45 -4.87 -1.29
C ALA A 174 -10.46 -4.02 -2.05
N LYS A 175 -11.05 -3.02 -1.39
CA LYS A 175 -11.98 -2.08 -2.02
C LYS A 175 -11.31 -1.30 -3.15
N MET A 176 -10.12 -0.76 -2.88
CA MET A 176 -9.40 0.05 -3.84
C MET A 176 -9.02 -0.72 -5.10
N LEU A 177 -8.59 -1.98 -4.99
CA LEU A 177 -8.21 -2.78 -6.15
C LEU A 177 -9.40 -3.43 -6.87
N PHE A 178 -10.55 -3.56 -6.21
CA PHE A 178 -11.77 -4.03 -6.85
C PHE A 178 -12.33 -3.02 -7.88
N ASP A 179 -12.27 -1.73 -7.57
CA ASP A 179 -12.64 -0.63 -8.48
C ASP A 179 -11.49 0.39 -8.59
N PRO A 180 -10.42 0.03 -9.34
CA PRO A 180 -9.15 0.71 -9.26
C PRO A 180 -9.21 2.16 -9.74
N PRO A 181 -8.73 3.12 -8.93
CA PRO A 181 -8.48 4.49 -9.39
C PRO A 181 -7.34 4.49 -10.41
N ASN A 182 -7.20 5.55 -11.20
CA ASN A 182 -6.10 5.67 -12.17
C ASN A 182 -4.95 6.58 -11.69
N LEU A 183 -5.12 7.22 -10.53
CA LEU A 183 -4.06 7.81 -9.72
C LEU A 183 -4.18 7.26 -8.29
N LEU A 184 -3.11 6.63 -7.80
CA LEU A 184 -2.96 6.21 -6.41
C LEU A 184 -2.02 7.14 -5.66
N VAL A 185 -2.49 7.67 -4.54
CA VAL A 185 -1.68 8.46 -3.62
C VAL A 185 -1.57 7.67 -2.31
N LEU A 186 -0.36 7.30 -1.90
CA LEU A 186 -0.14 6.41 -0.74
C LEU A 186 0.79 7.07 0.28
N ASP A 187 0.29 7.36 1.49
CA ASP A 187 1.11 7.89 2.59
C ASP A 187 1.42 6.77 3.58
N GLU A 188 2.67 6.30 3.58
CA GLU A 188 3.18 5.21 4.42
C GLU A 188 2.27 3.96 4.44
N PRO A 189 1.94 3.40 3.26
CA PRO A 189 0.93 2.34 3.15
C PRO A 189 1.35 1.02 3.81
N THR A 190 2.65 0.86 4.09
CA THR A 190 3.24 -0.32 4.71
C THR A 190 3.28 -0.27 6.23
N ASN A 191 2.91 0.86 6.85
CA ASN A 191 2.91 0.99 8.30
C ASN A 191 1.85 0.09 8.93
N HIS A 192 2.18 -0.50 10.08
CA HIS A 192 1.31 -1.41 10.83
C HIS A 192 0.95 -2.73 10.09
N LEU A 193 1.59 -3.01 8.96
CA LEU A 193 1.43 -4.27 8.22
C LEU A 193 2.49 -5.29 8.67
N ASP A 194 2.06 -6.55 8.81
CA ASP A 194 2.98 -7.67 8.89
C ASP A 194 3.66 -7.93 7.52
N MET A 195 4.73 -8.71 7.53
CA MET A 195 5.51 -8.96 6.31
C MET A 195 4.68 -9.62 5.20
N ALA A 196 3.81 -10.57 5.56
CA ALA A 196 2.97 -11.25 4.58
C ALA A 196 1.99 -10.30 3.89
N THR A 197 1.42 -9.34 4.63
CA THR A 197 0.52 -8.33 4.07
C THR A 197 1.27 -7.32 3.21
N LYS A 198 2.49 -6.94 3.60
CA LYS A 198 3.35 -6.09 2.78
C LYS A 198 3.69 -6.73 1.44
N GLU A 199 4.10 -8.00 1.44
CA GLU A 199 4.41 -8.75 0.21
C GLU A 199 3.18 -8.84 -0.71
N MET A 200 2.01 -9.11 -0.15
CA MET A 200 0.76 -9.11 -0.90
C MET A 200 0.45 -7.74 -1.52
N LEU A 201 0.61 -6.65 -0.75
CA LEU A 201 0.40 -5.29 -1.23
C LEU A 201 1.36 -4.94 -2.37
N VAL A 202 2.65 -5.26 -2.22
CA VAL A 202 3.65 -5.04 -3.26
C VAL A 202 3.28 -5.82 -4.53
N ALA A 203 2.92 -7.10 -4.39
CA ALA A 203 2.51 -7.92 -5.53
C ALA A 203 1.27 -7.34 -6.24
N ALA A 204 0.26 -6.92 -5.48
CA ALA A 204 -0.97 -6.37 -6.05
C ALA A 204 -0.75 -5.01 -6.75
N LEU A 205 0.18 -4.19 -6.25
CA LEU A 205 0.53 -2.90 -6.85
C LEU A 205 1.58 -2.99 -7.96
N ALA A 206 2.34 -4.09 -8.05
CA ALA A 206 3.34 -4.26 -9.10
C ALA A 206 2.69 -4.23 -10.49
N ASP A 207 1.55 -4.90 -10.63
CA ASP A 207 0.77 -5.02 -11.88
C ASP A 207 -0.21 -3.85 -12.09
N PHE A 208 -0.30 -2.90 -11.15
CA PHE A 208 -1.20 -1.76 -11.26
C PHE A 208 -0.76 -0.80 -12.37
N GLU A 209 -1.48 -0.76 -13.49
CA GLU A 209 -1.11 0.05 -14.65
C GLU A 209 -1.40 1.56 -14.54
N GLY A 210 -1.86 2.02 -13.37
CA GLY A 210 -2.15 3.42 -13.12
C GLY A 210 -0.91 4.24 -12.72
N THR A 211 -1.18 5.49 -12.37
CA THR A 211 -0.18 6.45 -11.90
C THR A 211 -0.07 6.35 -10.37
N MET A 212 1.13 6.49 -9.81
CA MET A 212 1.33 6.42 -8.37
C MET A 212 2.16 7.60 -7.85
N LEU A 213 1.78 8.13 -6.70
CA LEU A 213 2.58 9.07 -5.90
C LEU A 213 2.59 8.55 -4.46
N PHE A 214 3.75 8.19 -3.92
CA PHE A 214 3.78 7.52 -2.63
C PHE A 214 4.99 7.85 -1.78
N VAL A 215 4.81 7.68 -0.47
CA VAL A 215 5.84 7.81 0.56
C VAL A 215 5.90 6.48 1.30
N SER A 216 7.11 5.97 1.52
CA SER A 216 7.31 4.74 2.30
C SER A 216 8.70 4.72 2.93
N HIS A 217 8.79 4.20 4.15
CA HIS A 217 10.04 3.80 4.79
C HIS A 217 10.44 2.33 4.50
N ASP A 218 9.80 1.65 3.55
CA ASP A 218 10.10 0.26 3.21
C ASP A 218 10.89 0.16 1.90
N ARG A 219 12.15 -0.27 1.98
CA ARG A 219 13.07 -0.35 0.81
C ARG A 219 12.56 -1.29 -0.27
N HIS A 220 11.94 -2.40 0.13
CA HIS A 220 11.42 -3.37 -0.82
C HIS A 220 10.23 -2.77 -1.56
N PHE A 221 9.33 -2.09 -0.85
CA PHE A 221 8.20 -1.38 -1.44
C PHE A 221 8.66 -0.28 -2.43
N LEU A 222 9.61 0.56 -2.01
CA LEU A 222 10.17 1.61 -2.85
C LEU A 222 10.81 1.02 -4.12
N GLY A 223 11.67 0.01 -3.96
CA GLY A 223 12.39 -0.61 -5.07
C GLY A 223 11.49 -1.35 -6.06
N ALA A 224 10.42 -1.99 -5.57
CA ALA A 224 9.52 -2.76 -6.40
C ALA A 224 8.53 -1.89 -7.21
N LEU A 225 8.13 -0.73 -6.68
CA LEU A 225 7.00 0.02 -7.24
C LEU A 225 7.40 1.33 -7.92
N SER A 226 8.51 1.96 -7.55
CA SER A 226 8.87 3.27 -8.10
C SER A 226 9.56 3.17 -9.46
N ASN A 227 9.33 4.16 -10.31
CA ASN A 227 10.08 4.38 -11.55
C ASN A 227 10.56 5.84 -11.72
N ARG A 228 10.24 6.69 -10.73
CA ARG A 228 10.68 8.07 -10.58
C ARG A 228 10.88 8.37 -9.10
N VAL A 229 11.81 9.27 -8.80
CA VAL A 229 12.08 9.72 -7.43
C VAL A 229 11.97 11.25 -7.34
N LEU A 230 11.18 11.73 -6.39
CA LEU A 230 11.12 13.13 -5.99
C LEU A 230 11.79 13.25 -4.61
N GLU A 231 12.94 13.89 -4.54
CA GLU A 231 13.68 14.08 -3.29
C GLU A 231 13.47 15.51 -2.77
N LEU A 232 13.01 15.62 -1.52
CA LEU A 232 12.83 16.87 -0.80
C LEU A 232 14.02 17.08 0.16
N THR A 233 14.88 18.05 -0.15
CA THR A 233 16.04 18.42 0.67
C THR A 233 15.92 19.87 1.18
N PRO A 234 16.72 20.27 2.19
CA PRO A 234 16.77 21.67 2.61
C PRO A 234 17.23 22.64 1.50
N ASP A 235 18.05 22.15 0.55
CA ASP A 235 18.60 22.95 -0.54
C ASP A 235 17.65 23.03 -1.75
N GLY A 236 16.61 22.19 -1.78
CA GLY A 236 15.58 22.23 -2.80
C GLY A 236 14.96 20.87 -3.11
N ILE A 237 14.24 20.83 -4.22
CA ILE A 237 13.52 19.64 -4.67
C ILE A 237 14.23 19.09 -5.91
N HIS A 238 14.59 17.81 -5.87
CA HIS A 238 15.32 17.14 -6.94
C HIS A 238 14.47 16.02 -7.54
N GLN A 239 14.47 15.93 -8.87
CA GLN A 239 13.74 14.91 -9.61
C GLN A 239 14.73 13.97 -10.31
N TYR A 240 14.53 12.67 -10.14
CA TYR A 240 15.35 11.64 -10.77
C TYR A 240 14.49 10.75 -11.66
N GLY A 241 14.99 10.52 -12.88
CA GLY A 241 14.53 9.44 -13.73
C GLY A 241 15.08 8.10 -13.22
N GLY A 242 14.24 7.07 -13.25
CA GLY A 242 14.52 5.78 -12.63
C GLY A 242 13.84 5.66 -11.26
N GLY A 243 13.56 4.44 -10.84
CA GLY A 243 13.04 4.10 -9.53
C GLY A 243 14.12 4.18 -8.44
N TYR A 244 13.69 3.83 -7.23
CA TYR A 244 14.50 3.91 -6.02
C TYR A 244 15.82 3.14 -6.13
N THR A 245 15.82 1.95 -6.73
CA THR A 245 17.03 1.13 -6.91
C THR A 245 18.09 1.86 -7.75
N GLU A 246 17.68 2.54 -8.82
CA GLU A 246 18.58 3.29 -9.69
C GLU A 246 19.03 4.60 -9.03
N TYR A 247 18.15 5.23 -8.26
CA TYR A 247 18.50 6.37 -7.41
C TYR A 247 19.65 6.01 -6.45
N VAL A 248 19.51 4.93 -5.67
CA VAL A 248 20.55 4.49 -4.71
C VAL A 248 21.85 4.16 -5.44
N ALA A 249 21.79 3.47 -6.57
CA ALA A 249 22.97 3.14 -7.35
C ALA A 249 23.70 4.38 -7.88
N ARG A 250 22.96 5.44 -8.21
CA ARG A 250 23.50 6.70 -8.77
C ARG A 250 24.03 7.64 -7.70
N THR A 251 23.33 7.80 -6.59
CA THR A 251 23.68 8.78 -5.54
C THR A 251 24.55 8.18 -4.44
N GLY A 252 24.56 6.86 -4.30
CA GLY A 252 25.15 6.17 -3.15
C GLY A 252 24.42 6.41 -1.84
N GLN A 253 23.26 7.08 -1.89
CA GLN A 253 22.46 7.45 -0.73
C GLN A 253 21.20 6.59 -0.67
N GLU A 254 20.88 6.12 0.53
CA GLU A 254 19.58 5.52 0.80
C GLU A 254 18.57 6.62 1.18
N ALA A 255 17.26 6.35 1.06
CA ALA A 255 16.26 7.32 1.48
C ALA A 255 16.50 7.76 2.96
N PRO A 256 16.51 9.07 3.24
CA PRO A 256 16.65 9.57 4.60
C PRO A 256 15.59 8.98 5.54
N GLY A 257 16.00 8.47 6.70
CA GLY A 257 15.11 7.80 7.67
C GLY A 257 15.02 6.28 7.53
N LEU A 258 15.69 5.67 6.55
CA LEU A 258 15.90 4.23 6.45
C LEU A 258 17.07 3.76 7.32
N HIS A 259 17.06 3.99 8.64
CA HIS A 259 18.08 3.38 9.49
C HIS A 259 17.80 1.88 9.69
N PRO A 260 18.79 0.99 9.53
CA PRO A 260 18.69 -0.37 10.04
C PRO A 260 18.88 -0.31 11.56
N GLY A 261 17.80 -0.46 12.33
CA GLY A 261 17.91 -0.47 13.80
C GLY A 261 16.58 -0.64 14.51
N GLY A 262 16.21 -1.90 14.75
CA GLY A 262 15.07 -2.32 15.56
C GLY A 262 14.58 -3.70 15.17
#